data_AF-A0A8H4V3Z6-F1
#
_entry.id   AF-A0A8H4V3Z6-F1
#
_cell.length_a   1.000
_cell.length_b   1.000
_cell.length_c   1.000
_cell.angle_alpha   90.00
_cell.angle_beta   90.00
_cell.angle_gamma   90.00
#
_symmetry.space_group_name_H-M   'P 1'
#
loop_
_entity.id
_entity.type
_entity.pdbx_description
1 polymer ?
#
loop_
_entity_poly.entity_id
_entity_poly.type
_entity_poly.pdbx_seq_one_letter_code
_entity_poly.pdbx_strand_id
1 'polypeptide(L)'
;MPPIKVKSKKLPPPREGSPISIRHPHEHELPDIANDDCFRDVVKKLSLYFSDAIELPSTFEQLRTTAAGGCLRVLVDHLAATCTNPAIVNALLALKWHYASQSDHRTLGESRADACEIVAWRFLTRLSEREAVNFCLYEIPNLDNQEAEADGNGNGNGNGNAADEEAGESSPLLSHLRSIENRRRGPGPGPAGSSMKRNQLLSSLSRLTMTSDDDDSDGENEGDPTSSFKNLNALEIAAIADAKRFLSQHIV
;
A
#
# COMPACT_ATOMS: atom_id res chain seq x y z
N MET A 1 63.28 29.61 43.83
CA MET A 1 62.05 29.04 43.25
C MET A 1 62.45 28.06 42.15
N PRO A 2 62.06 26.78 42.20
CA PRO A 2 62.37 25.83 41.12
C PRO A 2 61.36 25.98 39.96
N PRO A 3 61.74 25.64 38.70
CA PRO A 3 60.84 25.79 37.55
C PRO A 3 59.83 24.65 37.46
N ILE A 4 58.57 24.99 37.16
CA ILE A 4 57.46 24.06 36.96
C ILE A 4 57.62 23.34 35.61
N LYS A 5 57.63 22.00 35.63
CA LYS A 5 57.57 21.17 34.42
C LYS A 5 56.12 20.89 34.05
N VAL A 6 55.65 21.45 32.94
CA VAL A 6 54.32 21.13 32.37
C VAL A 6 54.45 19.85 31.55
N LYS A 7 53.65 18.84 31.92
CA LYS A 7 53.60 17.53 31.25
C LYS A 7 52.62 17.63 30.07
N SER A 8 53.13 17.59 28.84
CA SER A 8 52.31 17.64 27.62
C SER A 8 51.46 16.37 27.51
N LYS A 9 50.13 16.51 27.55
CA LYS A 9 49.20 15.42 27.23
C LYS A 9 49.18 15.20 25.71
N LYS A 10 49.48 13.97 25.28
CA LYS A 10 49.39 13.55 23.88
C LYS A 10 47.91 13.56 23.46
N LEU A 11 47.57 14.28 22.39
CA LEU A 11 46.22 14.26 21.82
C LEU A 11 45.89 12.84 21.32
N PRO A 12 44.64 12.36 21.52
CA PRO A 12 44.22 11.08 20.97
C PRO A 12 44.30 11.12 19.43
N PRO A 13 44.65 9.99 18.78
CA PRO A 13 44.70 9.94 17.32
C PRO A 13 43.32 10.24 16.72
N PRO A 14 43.27 10.83 15.51
CA PRO A 14 42.01 11.04 14.81
C PRO A 14 41.29 9.70 14.68
N ARG A 15 40.02 9.66 15.08
CA ARG A 15 39.16 8.50 14.86
C ARG A 15 39.13 8.26 13.36
N GLU A 16 39.63 7.12 12.92
CA GLU A 16 39.40 6.63 11.56
C GLU A 16 37.89 6.57 11.36
N GLY A 17 37.40 7.26 10.32
CA GLY A 17 35.98 7.27 10.00
C GLY A 17 35.51 5.83 9.83
N SER A 18 34.37 5.49 10.43
CA SER A 18 33.70 4.22 10.13
C SER A 18 33.62 4.06 8.60
N PRO A 19 33.81 2.84 8.06
CA PRO A 19 33.55 2.60 6.66
C PRO A 19 32.07 2.83 6.43
N ILE A 20 31.71 4.04 6.00
CA ILE A 20 30.42 4.32 5.42
C ILE A 20 30.45 3.53 4.13
N SER A 21 29.72 2.43 4.09
CA SER A 21 29.46 1.72 2.84
C SER A 21 28.70 2.69 1.95
N ILE A 22 29.43 3.37 1.06
CA ILE A 22 28.85 4.13 -0.04
C ILE A 22 28.36 3.06 -1.03
N ARG A 23 27.21 2.45 -0.74
CA ARG A 23 26.49 1.66 -1.73
C ARG A 23 26.09 2.61 -2.86
N HIS A 24 26.40 2.22 -4.10
CA HIS A 24 26.23 3.12 -5.24
C HIS A 24 24.72 3.32 -5.53
N PRO A 25 24.28 4.49 -6.02
CA PRO A 25 22.87 4.79 -6.29
C PRO A 25 22.16 3.88 -7.32
N HIS A 26 22.86 2.92 -7.92
CA HIS A 26 22.42 2.11 -9.06
C HIS A 26 22.47 0.59 -8.82
N GLU A 27 22.52 0.12 -7.57
CA GLU A 27 22.60 -1.32 -7.29
C GLU A 27 21.28 -2.08 -7.45
N HIS A 28 20.13 -1.39 -7.35
CA HIS A 28 18.81 -2.02 -7.39
C HIS A 28 18.07 -1.70 -8.69
N GLU A 29 17.50 -2.72 -9.32
CA GLU A 29 16.67 -2.56 -10.52
C GLU A 29 15.39 -1.78 -10.19
N LEU A 30 15.13 -0.69 -10.92
CA LEU A 30 13.96 0.15 -10.66
C LEU A 30 12.69 -0.54 -11.18
N PRO A 31 11.56 -0.44 -10.46
CA PRO A 31 10.33 -1.09 -10.88
C PRO A 31 9.78 -0.44 -12.15
N ASP A 32 9.54 -1.24 -13.19
CA ASP A 32 8.90 -0.81 -14.42
C ASP A 32 7.37 -0.93 -14.29
N ILE A 33 6.72 0.15 -13.85
CA ILE A 33 5.27 0.20 -13.60
C ILE A 33 4.58 0.87 -14.80
N ALA A 34 3.82 0.08 -15.56
CA ALA A 34 3.00 0.56 -16.67
C ALA A 34 1.71 1.20 -16.17
N ASN A 35 1.09 2.04 -17.00
CA ASN A 35 -0.14 2.76 -16.66
C ASN A 35 -1.37 1.84 -16.55
N ASP A 36 -1.35 0.70 -17.23
CA ASP A 36 -2.40 -0.32 -17.30
C ASP A 36 -2.14 -1.53 -16.40
N ASP A 37 -0.98 -1.59 -15.72
CA ASP A 37 -0.69 -2.60 -14.70
C ASP A 37 -1.84 -2.67 -13.68
N CYS A 38 -2.31 -3.89 -13.38
CA CYS A 38 -3.33 -4.05 -12.36
C CYS A 38 -2.72 -3.83 -10.97
N PHE A 39 -3.57 -3.56 -9.97
CA PHE A 39 -3.10 -3.29 -8.60
C PHE A 39 -2.17 -4.38 -8.05
N ARG A 40 -2.41 -5.65 -8.40
CA ARG A 40 -1.53 -6.77 -8.04
C ARG A 40 -0.13 -6.62 -8.62
N ASP A 41 0.00 -6.28 -9.89
CA ASP A 41 1.30 -6.15 -10.55
C ASP A 41 2.12 -5.03 -9.92
N VAL A 42 1.47 -3.90 -9.64
CA VAL A 42 2.10 -2.77 -8.95
C VAL A 42 2.60 -3.19 -7.56
N VAL A 43 1.79 -3.91 -6.77
CA VAL A 43 2.19 -4.46 -5.46
C VAL A 43 3.39 -5.39 -5.60
N LYS A 44 3.37 -6.33 -6.57
CA LYS A 44 4.47 -7.28 -6.78
C LYS A 44 5.77 -6.59 -7.17
N LYS A 45 5.74 -5.69 -8.15
CA LYS A 45 6.91 -4.93 -8.64
C LYS A 45 7.55 -4.09 -7.53
N LEU A 46 6.74 -3.39 -6.75
CA LEU A 46 7.22 -2.62 -5.59
C LEU A 46 7.76 -3.53 -4.49
N SER A 47 7.10 -4.67 -4.23
CA SER A 47 7.57 -5.64 -3.22
C SER A 47 8.96 -6.17 -3.53
N LEU A 48 9.22 -6.52 -4.80
CA LEU A 48 10.53 -7.00 -5.25
C LEU A 48 11.61 -5.93 -5.02
N TYR A 49 11.32 -4.67 -5.38
CA TYR A 49 12.24 -3.56 -5.11
C TYR A 49 12.55 -3.40 -3.62
N PHE A 50 11.56 -3.39 -2.72
CA PHE A 50 11.83 -3.23 -1.28
C PHE A 50 12.55 -4.44 -0.67
N SER A 51 12.29 -5.63 -1.18
CA SER A 51 12.99 -6.84 -0.75
C SER A 51 14.49 -6.77 -1.05
N ASP A 52 14.84 -6.28 -2.25
CA ASP A 52 16.23 -6.11 -2.70
C ASP A 52 16.90 -4.87 -2.10
N ALA A 53 16.20 -3.73 -2.06
CA ALA A 53 16.75 -2.46 -1.62
C ALA A 53 16.92 -2.33 -0.09
N ILE A 54 16.15 -3.08 0.69
CA ILE A 54 16.15 -3.04 2.16
C ILE A 54 16.53 -4.42 2.71
N GLU A 55 17.84 -4.63 2.82
CA GLU A 55 18.46 -5.85 3.36
C GLU A 55 18.86 -5.72 4.84
N LEU A 56 19.01 -4.49 5.33
CA LEU A 56 19.49 -4.20 6.68
C LEU A 56 18.42 -3.48 7.51
N PRO A 57 18.20 -3.90 8.77
CA PRO A 57 17.33 -3.18 9.69
C PRO A 57 17.78 -1.72 9.86
N SER A 58 16.86 -0.82 9.61
CA SER A 58 17.01 0.62 9.73
C SER A 58 15.77 1.21 10.40
N THR A 59 15.98 2.21 11.26
CA THR A 59 14.89 2.98 11.83
C THR A 59 14.30 3.94 10.79
N PHE A 60 13.04 4.33 10.99
CA PHE A 60 12.39 5.40 10.22
C PHE A 60 13.29 6.63 10.01
N GLU A 61 13.92 7.14 11.07
CA GLU A 61 14.75 8.33 10.98
C GLU A 61 16.03 8.12 10.17
N GLN A 62 16.64 6.94 10.24
CA GLN A 62 17.79 6.59 9.41
C GLN A 62 17.42 6.56 7.93
N LEU A 63 16.30 5.89 7.58
CA LEU A 63 15.78 5.85 6.21
C LEU A 63 15.36 7.24 5.71
N ARG A 64 14.93 8.13 6.60
CA ARG A 64 14.52 9.48 6.21
C ARG A 64 15.69 10.42 5.99
N THR A 65 16.73 10.37 6.83
CA THR A 65 17.70 11.48 6.95
C THR A 65 19.14 11.11 6.59
N THR A 66 19.46 9.82 6.48
CA THR A 66 20.84 9.35 6.25
C THR A 66 21.01 8.71 4.87
N ALA A 67 22.24 8.28 4.55
CA ALA A 67 22.53 7.54 3.31
C ALA A 67 21.80 6.19 3.23
N ALA A 68 21.36 5.61 4.36
CA ALA A 68 20.59 4.37 4.38
C ALA A 68 19.27 4.46 3.59
N GLY A 69 18.70 5.68 3.46
CA GLY A 69 17.52 5.94 2.65
C GLY A 69 17.79 6.36 1.21
N GLY A 70 19.03 6.22 0.72
CA GLY A 70 19.42 6.65 -0.62
C GLY A 70 18.56 6.01 -1.71
N CYS A 71 18.35 4.69 -1.63
CA CYS A 71 17.51 3.93 -2.56
C CYS A 71 16.05 4.44 -2.58
N LEU A 72 15.53 4.92 -1.45
CA LEU A 72 14.16 5.47 -1.40
C LEU A 72 14.05 6.78 -2.17
N ARG A 73 15.10 7.60 -2.15
CA ARG A 73 15.13 8.84 -2.94
C ARG A 73 15.14 8.54 -4.43
N VAL A 74 15.99 7.60 -4.85
CA VAL A 74 16.06 7.16 -6.26
C VAL A 74 14.71 6.61 -6.72
N LEU A 75 14.06 5.76 -5.91
CA LEU A 75 12.73 5.24 -6.24
C LEU A 75 11.69 6.36 -6.36
N VAL A 76 11.64 7.30 -5.42
CA VAL A 76 10.68 8.44 -5.48
C VAL A 76 10.89 9.27 -6.74
N ASP A 77 12.14 9.56 -7.09
CA ASP A 77 12.47 10.33 -8.29
C ASP A 77 12.08 9.58 -9.57
N HIS A 78 12.30 8.26 -9.62
CA HIS A 78 11.84 7.40 -10.70
C HIS A 78 10.32 7.41 -10.83
N LEU A 79 9.59 7.07 -9.75
CA LEU A 79 8.12 7.02 -9.76
C LEU A 79 7.51 8.36 -10.21
N ALA A 80 8.03 9.48 -9.74
CA ALA A 80 7.54 10.81 -10.11
C ALA A 80 7.85 11.20 -11.56
N ALA A 81 8.92 10.66 -12.15
CA ALA A 81 9.34 10.99 -13.51
C ALA A 81 8.71 10.08 -14.58
N THR A 82 8.47 8.80 -14.27
CA THR A 82 8.15 7.78 -15.29
C THR A 82 6.82 7.08 -15.07
N CYS A 83 6.26 7.06 -13.86
CA CYS A 83 5.12 6.22 -13.53
C CYS A 83 3.84 7.05 -13.30
N THR A 84 2.77 6.72 -14.02
CA THR A 84 1.47 7.43 -13.91
C THR A 84 0.35 6.54 -13.39
N ASN A 85 0.65 5.30 -13.01
CA ASN A 85 -0.36 4.35 -12.56
C ASN A 85 -0.99 4.83 -11.23
N PRO A 86 -2.30 5.08 -11.16
CA PRO A 86 -2.93 5.66 -9.98
C PRO A 86 -2.89 4.74 -8.75
N ALA A 87 -2.64 3.44 -8.93
CA ALA A 87 -2.62 2.45 -7.86
C ALA A 87 -1.32 2.45 -7.02
N ILE A 88 -0.31 3.24 -7.39
CA ILE A 88 1.01 3.26 -6.72
C ILE A 88 0.90 3.52 -5.22
N VAL A 89 0.12 4.54 -4.81
CA VAL A 89 0.00 4.90 -3.39
C VAL A 89 -0.76 3.83 -2.61
N ASN A 90 -1.83 3.28 -3.18
CA ASN A 90 -2.56 2.15 -2.60
C ASN A 90 -1.61 0.95 -2.39
N ALA A 91 -0.75 0.66 -3.37
CA ALA A 91 0.15 -0.49 -3.34
C ALA A 91 1.23 -0.32 -2.27
N LEU A 92 1.83 0.87 -2.15
CA LEU A 92 2.79 1.19 -1.10
C LEU A 92 2.18 1.03 0.29
N LEU A 93 0.94 1.49 0.50
CA LEU A 93 0.28 1.39 1.80
C LEU A 93 -0.17 -0.04 2.14
N ALA A 94 -0.56 -0.82 1.12
CA ALA A 94 -0.83 -2.24 1.29
C ALA A 94 0.44 -3.01 1.70
N LEU A 95 1.57 -2.75 1.02
CA LEU A 95 2.88 -3.32 1.37
C LEU A 95 3.33 -2.91 2.77
N LYS A 96 3.13 -1.64 3.14
CA LYS A 96 3.41 -1.15 4.49
C LYS A 96 2.69 -1.98 5.56
N TRP A 97 1.40 -2.23 5.36
CA TRP A 97 0.61 -3.05 6.28
C TRP A 97 1.04 -4.52 6.30
N HIS A 98 1.40 -5.07 5.14
CA HIS A 98 1.93 -6.42 5.02
C HIS A 98 3.22 -6.60 5.82
N TYR A 99 4.22 -5.76 5.57
CA TYR A 99 5.52 -5.84 6.24
C TYR A 99 5.43 -5.59 7.74
N ALA A 100 4.57 -4.66 8.18
CA ALA A 100 4.35 -4.39 9.60
C ALA A 100 3.70 -5.57 10.36
N SER A 101 3.09 -6.51 9.63
CA SER A 101 2.36 -7.63 10.22
C SER A 101 3.13 -8.96 10.16
N GLN A 102 4.30 -9.00 9.51
CA GLN A 102 5.18 -10.17 9.48
C GLN A 102 5.97 -10.29 10.79
N SER A 103 5.97 -11.49 11.41
CA SER A 103 6.66 -11.77 12.68
C SER A 103 8.13 -12.17 12.51
N ASP A 104 8.49 -12.77 11.38
CA ASP A 104 9.67 -13.63 11.27
C ASP A 104 10.98 -12.82 11.13
N HIS A 105 10.87 -11.61 10.58
CA HIS A 105 11.96 -10.64 10.51
C HIS A 105 11.49 -9.29 11.04
N ARG A 106 10.99 -9.26 12.28
CA ARG A 106 10.35 -8.09 12.86
C ARG A 106 11.08 -6.77 12.59
N THR A 107 12.40 -6.74 12.72
CA THR A 107 13.18 -5.51 12.49
C THR A 107 13.33 -5.14 11.01
N LEU A 108 13.41 -6.10 10.10
CA LEU A 108 13.52 -5.85 8.66
C LEU A 108 12.14 -5.52 8.04
N GLY A 109 11.10 -6.22 8.47
CA GLY A 109 9.71 -5.93 8.14
C GLY A 109 9.31 -4.52 8.59
N GLU A 110 9.68 -4.12 9.81
CA GLU A 110 9.50 -2.74 10.27
C GLU A 110 10.22 -1.72 9.38
N SER A 111 11.46 -1.99 8.96
CA SER A 111 12.19 -1.12 8.02
C SER A 111 11.55 -1.01 6.64
N ARG A 112 11.08 -2.13 6.08
CA ARG A 112 10.37 -2.15 4.79
C ARG A 112 9.01 -1.43 4.89
N ALA A 113 8.30 -1.62 6.00
CA ALA A 113 7.06 -0.90 6.28
C ALA A 113 7.29 0.62 6.37
N ASP A 114 8.29 1.05 7.15
CA ASP A 114 8.70 2.44 7.25
C ASP A 114 9.13 3.00 5.87
N ALA A 115 9.85 2.22 5.07
CA ALA A 115 10.27 2.60 3.73
C ALA A 115 9.08 2.82 2.78
N CYS A 116 8.09 1.91 2.77
CA CYS A 116 6.87 2.06 1.97
C CYS A 116 6.11 3.33 2.38
N GLU A 117 5.98 3.60 3.68
CA GLU A 117 5.34 4.82 4.18
C GLU A 117 6.11 6.07 3.73
N ILE A 118 7.45 6.05 3.83
CA ILE A 118 8.32 7.15 3.40
C ILE A 118 8.15 7.46 1.92
N VAL A 119 8.20 6.42 1.08
CA VAL A 119 8.09 6.56 -0.37
C VAL A 119 6.72 7.09 -0.74
N ALA A 120 5.64 6.60 -0.11
CA ALA A 120 4.27 7.04 -0.41
C ALA A 120 4.09 8.55 -0.20
N TRP A 121 4.46 9.08 0.98
CA TRP A 121 4.28 10.52 1.22
C TRP A 121 5.27 11.36 0.41
N ARG A 122 6.52 10.91 0.24
CA ARG A 122 7.50 11.66 -0.56
C ARG A 122 7.10 11.74 -2.02
N PHE A 123 6.59 10.65 -2.59
CA PHE A 123 6.06 10.63 -3.95
C PHE A 123 4.97 11.67 -4.13
N LEU A 124 3.98 11.72 -3.22
CA LEU A 124 2.92 12.74 -3.27
C LEU A 124 3.46 14.17 -3.22
N THR A 125 4.52 14.44 -2.44
CA THR A 125 5.15 15.78 -2.42
C THR A 125 5.88 16.16 -3.71
N ARG A 126 6.07 15.23 -4.66
CA ARG A 126 6.62 15.53 -5.99
C ARG A 126 5.53 15.91 -7.00
N LEU A 127 4.26 15.71 -6.65
CA LEU A 127 3.11 15.95 -7.52
C LEU A 127 2.45 17.31 -7.21
N SER A 128 1.63 17.79 -8.13
CA SER A 128 0.70 18.89 -7.81
C SER A 128 -0.37 18.45 -6.82
N GLU A 129 -0.97 19.39 -6.10
CA GLU A 129 -2.06 19.11 -5.15
C GLU A 129 -3.20 18.31 -5.80
N ARG A 130 -3.60 18.68 -7.03
CA ARG A 130 -4.64 17.99 -7.78
C ARG A 130 -4.28 16.54 -8.08
N GLU A 131 -3.04 16.28 -8.49
CA GLU A 131 -2.57 14.92 -8.76
C GLU A 131 -2.49 14.12 -7.47
N ALA A 132 -1.97 14.70 -6.39
CA ALA A 132 -1.91 14.05 -5.09
C ALA A 132 -3.31 13.63 -4.60
N VAL A 133 -4.33 14.48 -4.78
CA VAL A 133 -5.73 14.14 -4.50
C VAL A 133 -6.20 12.96 -5.36
N ASN A 134 -5.89 12.93 -6.65
CA ASN A 134 -6.28 11.82 -7.53
C ASN A 134 -5.67 10.48 -7.09
N PHE A 135 -4.39 10.47 -6.70
CA PHE A 135 -3.75 9.27 -6.16
C PHE A 135 -4.34 8.85 -4.81
N CYS A 136 -4.63 9.81 -3.93
CA CYS A 136 -5.19 9.51 -2.61
C CYS A 136 -6.62 8.95 -2.67
N LEU A 137 -7.42 9.42 -3.63
CA LEU A 137 -8.83 9.06 -3.81
C LEU A 137 -9.07 7.98 -4.86
N TYR A 138 -8.01 7.46 -5.49
CA TYR A 138 -8.14 6.34 -6.42
C TYR A 138 -8.62 5.08 -5.69
N GLU A 139 -9.78 4.58 -6.12
CA GLU A 139 -10.34 3.32 -5.64
C GLU A 139 -9.88 2.16 -6.51
N ILE A 140 -9.44 1.07 -5.87
CA ILE A 140 -9.01 -0.14 -6.59
C ILE A 140 -10.24 -0.79 -7.28
N PRO A 141 -10.22 -0.99 -8.61
CA PRO A 141 -11.36 -1.53 -9.35
C PRO A 141 -11.78 -2.92 -8.87
N ASN A 142 -13.09 -3.15 -8.74
CA ASN A 142 -13.67 -4.48 -8.56
C ASN A 142 -14.19 -5.03 -9.90
N LEU A 143 -13.33 -5.77 -10.60
CA LEU A 143 -13.67 -6.36 -11.91
C LEU A 143 -14.80 -7.40 -11.82
N ASP A 144 -14.99 -8.04 -10.66
CA ASP A 144 -16.02 -9.07 -10.43
C ASP A 144 -17.45 -8.49 -10.48
N ASN A 145 -17.62 -7.19 -10.22
CA ASN A 145 -18.93 -6.52 -10.25
C ASN A 145 -19.33 -6.04 -11.67
N GLN A 146 -18.40 -5.95 -12.61
CA GLN A 146 -18.71 -5.48 -13.97
C GLN A 146 -19.35 -6.58 -14.82
N GLU A 147 -19.07 -7.85 -14.52
CA GLU A 147 -19.68 -9.00 -15.22
C GLU A 147 -21.15 -9.21 -14.82
N ALA A 148 -21.53 -8.88 -13.58
CA ALA A 148 -22.91 -9.06 -13.08
C ALA A 148 -23.92 -8.01 -13.61
N GLU A 149 -23.46 -6.82 -14.00
CA GLU A 149 -24.31 -5.75 -14.55
C GLU A 149 -24.51 -5.89 -16.08
N ALA A 150 -23.69 -6.70 -16.75
CA ALA A 150 -23.79 -6.94 -18.20
C ALA A 150 -24.85 -7.99 -18.58
N ASP A 151 -25.20 -8.91 -17.67
CA ASP A 151 -26.15 -10.01 -17.90
C ASP A 151 -27.61 -9.67 -17.50
N GLY A 152 -27.90 -8.43 -17.11
CA GLY A 152 -29.24 -8.01 -16.67
C GLY A 152 -30.23 -7.61 -17.77
N ASN A 153 -29.83 -7.54 -19.04
CA ASN A 153 -30.64 -6.95 -20.11
C ASN A 153 -31.18 -7.96 -21.15
N GLY A 154 -31.69 -9.10 -20.69
CA GLY A 154 -32.38 -10.03 -21.59
C GLY A 154 -33.17 -11.11 -20.86
N ASN A 155 -34.43 -10.84 -20.50
CA ASN A 155 -35.60 -11.54 -21.05
C ASN A 155 -36.88 -11.06 -20.35
N GLY A 156 -37.78 -10.43 -21.11
CA GLY A 156 -39.15 -10.22 -20.67
C GLY A 156 -39.91 -11.54 -20.64
N ASN A 157 -40.59 -11.83 -19.54
CA ASN A 157 -41.81 -12.62 -19.57
C ASN A 157 -42.67 -12.30 -18.33
N GLY A 158 -43.83 -11.72 -18.57
CA GLY A 158 -44.73 -11.24 -17.53
C GLY A 158 -45.45 -12.35 -16.76
N ASN A 159 -45.86 -12.01 -15.55
CA ASN A 159 -47.13 -12.49 -15.01
C ASN A 159 -47.72 -11.41 -14.09
N GLY A 160 -48.91 -10.94 -14.45
CA GLY A 160 -49.53 -9.78 -13.84
C GLY A 160 -50.10 -10.03 -12.44
N ASN A 161 -50.24 -8.94 -11.69
CA ASN A 161 -51.40 -8.68 -10.85
C ASN A 161 -51.51 -7.16 -10.68
N ALA A 162 -52.57 -6.59 -11.27
CA ALA A 162 -52.97 -5.20 -11.12
C ALA A 162 -53.99 -5.09 -9.98
N ALA A 163 -53.77 -4.16 -9.07
CA ALA A 163 -54.71 -3.48 -8.16
C ALA A 163 -53.82 -2.61 -7.23
N ASP A 164 -54.08 -1.37 -6.89
CA ASP A 164 -55.14 -0.41 -7.15
C ASP A 164 -54.56 0.96 -6.71
N GLU A 165 -55.23 2.04 -7.08
CA GLU A 165 -54.86 3.44 -6.85
C GLU A 165 -54.50 3.82 -5.40
N GLU A 166 -53.38 4.53 -5.20
CA GLU A 166 -53.38 5.76 -4.42
C GLU A 166 -52.18 6.65 -4.78
N ALA A 167 -52.48 7.84 -5.29
CA ALA A 167 -51.52 8.90 -5.56
C ALA A 167 -51.01 9.48 -4.23
N GLY A 168 -49.97 8.85 -3.68
CA GLY A 168 -49.19 9.35 -2.56
C GLY A 168 -47.80 9.75 -3.01
N GLU A 169 -47.59 11.06 -3.16
CA GLU A 169 -46.28 11.71 -3.37
C GLU A 169 -45.29 11.35 -2.24
N SER A 170 -44.61 10.21 -2.41
CA SER A 170 -43.49 9.81 -1.57
C SER A 170 -42.30 9.54 -2.48
N SER A 171 -41.59 10.61 -2.82
CA SER A 171 -40.27 10.53 -3.44
C SER A 171 -39.36 9.64 -2.58
N PRO A 172 -38.83 8.52 -3.09
CA PRO A 172 -37.88 7.71 -2.35
C PRO A 172 -36.48 8.27 -2.60
N LEU A 173 -36.09 9.32 -1.87
CA LEU A 173 -34.73 9.86 -1.97
C LEU A 173 -33.65 8.95 -1.33
N LEU A 174 -33.98 7.76 -0.85
CA LEU A 174 -33.01 6.84 -0.23
C LEU A 174 -33.43 5.36 -0.39
N SER A 175 -33.55 4.86 -1.62
CA SER A 175 -33.70 3.42 -1.90
C SER A 175 -32.41 2.61 -1.66
N HIS A 176 -31.25 3.26 -1.49
CA HIS A 176 -29.96 2.57 -1.38
C HIS A 176 -29.59 2.06 0.03
N LEU A 177 -30.36 2.40 1.07
CA LEU A 177 -30.08 1.96 2.45
C LEU A 177 -30.89 0.73 2.89
N ARG A 178 -31.94 0.34 2.15
CA ARG A 178 -32.77 -0.82 2.50
C ARG A 178 -32.25 -2.18 2.02
N SER A 179 -31.16 -2.20 1.24
CA SER A 179 -30.45 -3.45 0.91
C SER A 179 -29.52 -3.94 2.04
N ILE A 180 -29.32 -3.13 3.08
CA ILE A 180 -28.38 -3.44 4.18
C ILE A 180 -29.03 -4.35 5.25
N GLU A 181 -30.35 -4.28 5.46
CA GLU A 181 -30.99 -5.03 6.56
C GLU A 181 -31.41 -6.47 6.22
N ASN A 182 -31.50 -6.85 4.93
CA ASN A 182 -31.94 -8.20 4.55
C ASN A 182 -30.82 -9.21 4.23
N ARG A 183 -29.53 -8.87 4.46
CA ARG A 183 -28.40 -9.82 4.35
C ARG A 183 -28.07 -10.54 5.67
N ARG A 184 -29.00 -10.67 6.61
CA ARG A 184 -28.81 -11.47 7.85
C ARG A 184 -29.16 -12.96 7.70
N ARG A 185 -29.16 -13.50 6.49
CA ARG A 185 -29.30 -14.95 6.25
C ARG A 185 -28.44 -15.45 5.09
N GLY A 186 -27.13 -15.36 5.26
CA GLY A 186 -26.13 -15.95 4.37
C GLY A 186 -24.73 -15.68 4.93
N PRO A 187 -23.72 -16.52 4.66
CA PRO A 187 -22.36 -16.34 5.17
C PRO A 187 -21.68 -15.19 4.40
N GLY A 188 -22.03 -13.95 4.74
CA GLY A 188 -21.46 -12.73 4.17
C GLY A 188 -20.38 -12.12 5.08
N PRO A 189 -19.45 -11.33 4.50
CA PRO A 189 -18.26 -10.85 5.19
C PRO A 189 -18.65 -9.90 6.32
N GLY A 190 -18.09 -10.15 7.51
CA GLY A 190 -18.37 -9.38 8.72
C GLY A 190 -17.95 -7.90 8.61
N PRO A 191 -18.30 -7.10 9.63
CA PRO A 191 -18.10 -5.65 9.65
C PRO A 191 -16.66 -5.27 9.28
N ALA A 192 -16.50 -4.15 8.56
CA ALA A 192 -15.20 -3.56 8.26
C ALA A 192 -14.46 -3.31 9.59
N GLY A 193 -13.34 -4.02 9.80
CA GLY A 193 -12.62 -4.07 11.09
C GLY A 193 -12.72 -5.41 11.83
N SER A 194 -13.46 -6.40 11.30
CA SER A 194 -13.44 -7.76 11.83
C SER A 194 -12.03 -8.35 11.73
N SER A 195 -11.52 -8.88 12.84
CA SER A 195 -10.23 -9.60 12.92
C SER A 195 -10.09 -10.64 11.78
N MET A 196 -11.20 -11.26 11.38
CA MET A 196 -11.22 -12.23 10.28
C MET A 196 -10.85 -11.61 8.92
N LYS A 197 -11.39 -10.42 8.59
CA LYS A 197 -11.05 -9.68 7.37
C LYS A 197 -9.59 -9.21 7.40
N ARG A 198 -9.11 -8.78 8.57
CA ARG A 198 -7.70 -8.42 8.78
C ARG A 198 -6.78 -9.63 8.53
N ASN A 199 -7.11 -10.80 9.06
CA ASN A 199 -6.30 -12.01 8.83
C ASN A 199 -6.34 -12.47 7.36
N GLN A 200 -7.49 -12.36 6.69
CA GLN A 200 -7.64 -12.68 5.27
C GLN A 200 -6.81 -11.76 4.37
N LEU A 201 -6.78 -10.47 4.67
CA LEU A 201 -5.92 -9.50 3.98
C LEU A 201 -4.42 -9.89 4.13
N LEU A 202 -4.02 -10.38 5.31
CA LEU A 202 -2.61 -10.68 5.63
C LEU A 202 -2.12 -11.91 4.89
N SER A 203 -2.92 -12.98 4.93
CA SER A 203 -2.60 -14.21 4.21
C SER A 203 -2.49 -13.94 2.72
N SER A 204 -3.36 -13.08 2.20
CA SER A 204 -3.41 -12.77 0.78
C SER A 204 -2.19 -11.99 0.29
N LEU A 205 -1.80 -10.90 0.99
CA LEU A 205 -0.57 -10.19 0.64
C LEU A 205 0.69 -11.05 0.84
N SER A 206 0.71 -11.92 1.85
CA SER A 206 1.86 -12.82 2.06
C SER A 206 2.06 -13.78 0.90
N ARG A 207 0.98 -14.27 0.28
CA ARG A 207 1.09 -15.08 -0.93
C ARG A 207 1.63 -14.28 -2.12
N LEU A 208 1.23 -13.02 -2.26
CA LEU A 208 1.68 -12.15 -3.35
C LEU A 208 3.16 -11.79 -3.27
N THR A 209 3.71 -11.64 -2.07
CA THR A 209 5.11 -11.22 -1.87
C THR A 209 6.09 -12.39 -1.79
N MET A 210 5.62 -13.62 -1.55
CA MET A 210 6.47 -14.81 -1.42
C MET A 210 6.65 -15.60 -2.73
N THR A 211 5.86 -15.36 -3.77
CA THR A 211 6.00 -16.05 -5.07
C THR A 211 7.13 -15.43 -5.89
N SER A 212 8.37 -15.74 -5.50
CA SER A 212 9.58 -15.43 -6.28
C SER A 212 10.06 -16.60 -7.15
N ASP A 213 9.49 -17.80 -6.99
CA ASP A 213 9.83 -18.99 -7.78
C ASP A 213 8.57 -19.59 -8.42
N ASP A 214 8.71 -19.91 -9.72
CA ASP A 214 7.86 -20.73 -10.59
C ASP A 214 6.62 -21.39 -9.97
N ASP A 215 5.42 -20.90 -10.29
CA ASP A 215 4.22 -21.75 -10.45
C ASP A 215 3.12 -20.97 -11.21
N ASP A 216 3.23 -20.96 -12.54
CA ASP A 216 2.07 -20.92 -13.44
C ASP A 216 1.39 -22.32 -13.41
N SER A 217 0.99 -22.78 -12.24
CA SER A 217 0.29 -24.06 -12.07
C SER A 217 -1.08 -23.81 -11.45
N ASP A 218 -2.07 -23.70 -12.33
CA ASP A 218 -3.46 -24.13 -12.18
C ASP A 218 -4.05 -24.08 -10.76
N GLY A 219 -3.96 -22.91 -10.13
CA GLY A 219 -4.68 -22.57 -8.91
C GLY A 219 -5.98 -21.81 -9.19
N GLU A 220 -6.79 -22.24 -10.16
CA GLU A 220 -8.05 -21.58 -10.58
C GLU A 220 -9.13 -21.45 -9.46
N ASN A 221 -8.81 -21.82 -8.22
CA ASN A 221 -9.77 -21.79 -7.11
C ASN A 221 -9.31 -20.98 -5.87
N GLU A 222 -8.19 -20.26 -5.93
CA GLU A 222 -7.77 -19.41 -4.81
C GLU A 222 -7.84 -17.93 -5.21
N GLY A 223 -8.97 -17.31 -4.88
CA GLY A 223 -9.34 -15.96 -5.32
C GLY A 223 -8.26 -14.90 -5.16
N ASP A 224 -8.35 -13.86 -5.99
CA ASP A 224 -7.36 -12.79 -6.10
C ASP A 224 -6.90 -12.30 -4.71
N PRO A 225 -5.62 -12.49 -4.31
CA PRO A 225 -5.12 -12.00 -3.04
C PRO A 225 -5.21 -10.48 -2.83
N THR A 226 -5.42 -9.70 -3.88
CA THR A 226 -5.74 -8.27 -3.73
C THR A 226 -7.23 -7.97 -3.56
N SER A 227 -8.09 -8.98 -3.66
CA SER A 227 -9.56 -8.86 -3.60
C SER A 227 -10.06 -8.10 -2.38
N SER A 228 -9.38 -8.24 -1.25
CA SER A 228 -9.78 -7.60 0.00
C SER A 228 -9.49 -6.09 0.05
N PHE A 229 -8.67 -5.58 -0.89
CA PHE A 229 -8.40 -4.15 -1.10
C PHE A 229 -9.28 -3.52 -2.17
N LYS A 230 -10.08 -4.30 -2.90
CA LYS A 230 -11.01 -3.78 -3.91
C LYS A 230 -11.98 -2.76 -3.28
N ASN A 231 -12.28 -1.70 -4.03
CA ASN A 231 -13.08 -0.54 -3.63
C ASN A 231 -12.51 0.25 -2.45
N LEU A 232 -11.24 0.08 -2.08
CA LEU A 232 -10.58 0.92 -1.10
C LEU A 232 -9.70 1.96 -1.78
N ASN A 233 -9.74 3.18 -1.28
CA ASN A 233 -8.79 4.23 -1.64
C ASN A 233 -7.54 4.21 -0.74
N ALA A 234 -6.52 4.99 -1.12
CA ALA A 234 -5.27 5.04 -0.38
C ALA A 234 -5.45 5.51 1.07
N LEU A 235 -6.35 6.47 1.34
CA LEU A 235 -6.58 7.00 2.69
C LEU A 235 -7.18 5.93 3.62
N GLU A 236 -8.10 5.11 3.11
CA GLU A 236 -8.70 3.99 3.86
C GLU A 236 -7.67 2.90 4.14
N ILE A 237 -6.83 2.57 3.14
CA ILE A 237 -5.74 1.61 3.32
C ILE A 237 -4.73 2.14 4.35
N ALA A 238 -4.37 3.44 4.29
CA ALA A 238 -3.49 4.08 5.26
C ALA A 238 -4.03 3.97 6.69
N ALA A 239 -5.35 4.16 6.88
CA ALA A 239 -6.00 4.03 8.17
C ALA A 239 -5.93 2.58 8.69
N ILE A 240 -6.22 1.58 7.86
CA ILE A 240 -6.10 0.15 8.21
C ILE A 240 -4.64 -0.22 8.51
N ALA A 241 -3.71 0.40 7.78
CA ALA A 241 -2.28 0.19 7.90
C ALA A 241 -1.66 0.81 9.15
N ASP A 242 -2.37 1.66 9.89
CA ASP A 242 -1.83 2.54 10.94
C ASP A 242 -0.71 3.47 10.42
N ALA A 243 -0.85 3.98 9.19
CA ALA A 243 0.13 4.85 8.53
C ALA A 243 0.02 6.30 9.03
N LYS A 244 0.31 6.49 10.32
CA LYS A 244 0.17 7.77 11.02
C LYS A 244 1.01 8.86 10.37
N ARG A 245 2.22 8.54 9.91
CA ARG A 245 3.12 9.54 9.33
C ARG A 245 2.68 9.89 7.91
N PHE A 246 2.10 8.97 7.16
CA PHE A 246 1.44 9.30 5.89
C PHE A 246 0.24 10.22 6.12
N LEU A 247 -0.66 9.87 7.06
CA LEU A 247 -1.90 10.61 7.33
C LEU A 247 -1.69 11.97 8.01
N SER A 248 -0.62 12.15 8.79
CA SER A 248 -0.33 13.39 9.51
C SER A 248 0.47 14.41 8.70
N GLN A 249 0.93 14.06 7.51
CA GLN A 249 1.65 15.00 6.67
C GLN A 249 0.67 15.92 5.95
N HIS A 250 1.02 17.19 5.93
CA HIS A 250 0.28 18.20 5.18
C HIS A 250 0.61 17.99 3.70
N ILE A 251 -0.28 17.33 2.97
CA ILE A 251 -0.14 17.11 1.51
C ILE A 251 -0.72 18.29 0.71
N VAL A 252 -1.14 19.37 1.40
CA VAL A 252 -1.81 20.54 0.81
C VAL A 252 -1.14 21.84 1.23
#